data_AF-A0A6S6TVP2-F1
#
_entry.id   AF-A0A6S6TVP2-F1
#
_cell.length_a   1.000
_cell.length_b   1.000
_cell.length_c   1.000
_cell.angle_alpha   90.00
_cell.angle_beta   90.00
_cell.angle_gamma   90.00
#
_symmetry.space_group_name_H-M   'P 1'
#
loop_
_entity.id
_entity.type
_entity.pdbx_description
1 polymer ?
#
loop_
_entity_poly.entity_id
_entity_poly.type
_entity_poly.pdbx_seq_one_letter_code
_entity_poly.pdbx_strand_id
1 'polypeptide(L)'
;MDITPSTLNPLPGIEQLQEKTRHFGEILGNIVKEQEGDDVFQAVEKLRQGYIALRKQEDPQQRQALMLFIQQMDAQQLEKVIRAFNTFYLISNIIEEDFLHTNRRKEFDQPDSLLWKGSVRRTVVELKESGFSAAQMQQLINRLSYTPVFTAHPTEARRRTLMSSLRRIFVLIDAMEQPGLNDDQKCAYERQLKAQIQLLWRSNEVRTRKPTVEDEVLYGLYYFRESLFAAIPELYRYFERAMRYAYGSEQISIPSFLRFGSWIGGDRDGNPFVTAAVTRKSIRLGMQEALYEYIKRVDELRNLLSHSTAFITPTPAFSEHLEAENQRVGNQLLAGRSDQLTEEPYRRLLTIMRY
;
A
#
# COMPACT_ATOMS: atom_id res chain seq x y z
N MET A 1 22.82 10.16 38.53
CA MET A 1 22.95 9.60 37.17
C MET A 1 22.05 10.42 36.29
N ASP A 2 22.63 11.47 35.70
CA ASP A 2 21.95 12.36 34.77
C ASP A 2 21.58 11.59 33.51
N ILE A 3 20.29 11.50 33.23
CA ILE A 3 19.78 11.07 31.94
C ILE A 3 19.66 12.35 31.12
N THR A 4 20.77 12.77 30.50
CA THR A 4 20.71 13.72 29.41
C THR A 4 19.78 13.15 28.33
N PRO A 5 18.88 13.96 27.74
CA PRO A 5 18.12 13.52 26.58
C PRO A 5 19.15 13.23 25.50
N SER A 6 19.28 11.96 25.10
CA SER A 6 20.05 11.59 23.92
C SER A 6 19.54 12.48 22.79
N THR A 7 20.42 13.34 22.29
CA THR A 7 20.20 14.07 21.04
C THR A 7 19.85 13.02 20.00
N LEU A 8 18.56 12.89 19.69
CA LEU A 8 18.09 12.14 18.53
C LEU A 8 18.85 12.73 17.35
N ASN A 9 19.79 11.96 16.79
CA ASN A 9 20.43 12.36 15.54
C ASN A 9 19.29 12.70 14.57
N PRO A 10 19.31 13.87 13.91
CA PRO A 10 18.29 14.19 12.92
C PRO A 10 18.22 13.03 11.93
N LEU A 11 17.01 12.56 11.63
CA LEU A 11 16.79 11.51 10.64
C LEU A 11 17.60 11.86 9.38
N PRO A 12 18.45 10.96 8.87
CA PRO A 12 19.25 11.25 7.70
C PRO A 12 18.33 11.66 6.54
N GLY A 13 18.62 12.78 5.87
CA GLY A 13 17.86 13.28 4.72
C GLY A 13 16.68 14.22 5.03
N ILE A 14 16.54 14.75 6.25
CA ILE A 14 15.48 15.74 6.57
C ILE A 14 15.49 16.95 5.62
N GLU A 15 16.66 17.43 5.21
CA GLU A 15 16.76 18.55 4.27
C GLU A 15 16.12 18.23 2.91
N GLN A 16 16.32 17.01 2.40
CA GLN A 16 15.69 16.55 1.15
C GLN A 16 14.16 16.46 1.30
N LEU A 17 13.67 15.99 2.45
CA LEU A 17 12.24 15.95 2.75
C LEU A 17 11.62 17.36 2.80
N GLN A 18 12.34 18.32 3.41
CA GLN A 18 11.92 19.72 3.47
C GLN A 18 11.90 20.38 2.09
N GLU A 19 12.93 20.13 1.28
CA GLU A 19 13.02 20.65 -0.09
C GLU A 19 11.88 20.13 -0.96
N LYS A 20 11.58 18.83 -0.89
CA LYS A 20 10.43 18.25 -1.61
C LYS A 20 9.11 18.81 -1.15
N THR A 21 8.88 18.88 0.16
CA THR A 21 7.66 19.46 0.73
C THR A 21 7.47 20.90 0.24
N ARG A 22 8.56 21.68 0.16
CA ARG A 22 8.55 23.04 -0.39
C ARG A 22 8.18 23.05 -1.88
N HIS A 23 8.84 22.24 -2.70
CA HIS A 23 8.56 22.17 -4.14
C HIS A 23 7.10 21.79 -4.44
N PHE A 24 6.54 20.81 -3.73
CA PHE A 24 5.15 20.40 -3.91
C PHE A 24 4.17 21.47 -3.38
N GLY A 25 4.56 22.19 -2.32
CA GLY A 25 3.86 23.39 -1.86
C GLY A 25 3.82 24.48 -2.92
N GLU A 26 4.92 24.71 -3.65
CA GLU A 26 4.99 25.67 -4.76
C GLU A 26 4.06 25.24 -5.92
N ILE A 27 4.04 23.95 -6.28
CA ILE A 27 3.10 23.42 -7.29
C ILE A 27 1.65 23.66 -6.87
N LEU A 28 1.29 23.33 -5.62
CA LEU A 28 -0.06 23.55 -5.11
C LEU A 28 -0.40 25.05 -5.08
N GLY A 29 0.53 25.90 -4.64
CA GLY A 29 0.35 27.36 -4.64
C GLY A 29 0.05 27.90 -6.04
N ASN A 30 0.79 27.45 -7.05
CA ASN A 30 0.54 27.80 -8.44
C ASN A 30 -0.85 27.33 -8.91
N ILE A 31 -1.29 26.13 -8.52
CA ILE A 31 -2.62 25.62 -8.85
C ILE A 31 -3.71 26.47 -8.19
N VAL A 32 -3.58 26.81 -6.92
CA VAL A 32 -4.54 27.66 -6.20
C VAL A 32 -4.62 29.03 -6.87
N LYS A 33 -3.47 29.63 -7.20
CA LYS A 33 -3.39 30.91 -7.90
C LYS A 33 -4.07 30.87 -9.28
N GLU A 34 -3.75 29.87 -10.09
CA GLU A 34 -4.31 29.67 -11.44
C GLU A 34 -5.83 29.43 -11.42
N GLN A 35 -6.35 28.73 -10.40
CA GLN A 35 -7.73 28.24 -10.41
C GLN A 35 -8.70 29.05 -9.55
N GLU A 36 -8.22 29.71 -8.49
CA GLU A 36 -9.05 30.44 -7.54
C GLU A 36 -8.70 31.93 -7.43
N GLY A 37 -7.58 32.34 -8.05
CA GLY A 37 -7.12 33.73 -8.09
C GLY A 37 -6.15 34.11 -6.97
N ASP A 38 -5.60 35.32 -7.10
CA ASP A 38 -4.56 35.85 -6.21
C ASP A 38 -5.05 36.02 -4.77
N ASP A 39 -6.31 36.43 -4.56
CA ASP A 39 -6.85 36.69 -3.23
C ASP A 39 -6.83 35.45 -2.34
N VAL A 40 -7.20 34.29 -2.89
CA VAL A 40 -7.18 33.01 -2.16
C VAL A 40 -5.75 32.56 -1.90
N PHE A 41 -4.87 32.67 -2.88
CA PHE A 41 -3.46 32.34 -2.72
C PHE A 41 -2.80 33.18 -1.62
N GLN A 42 -3.03 34.50 -1.61
CA GLN A 42 -2.50 35.40 -0.59
C GLN A 42 -3.07 35.11 0.80
N ALA A 43 -4.36 34.76 0.89
CA ALA A 43 -4.98 34.34 2.15
C ALA A 43 -4.31 33.08 2.72
N VAL A 44 -4.07 32.07 1.89
CA VAL A 44 -3.36 30.83 2.28
C VAL A 44 -1.94 31.13 2.74
N GLU A 45 -1.18 31.92 1.97
CA GLU A 45 0.21 32.27 2.32
C GLU A 45 0.30 33.09 3.60
N LYS A 46 -0.59 34.08 3.79
CA LYS A 46 -0.65 34.88 5.01
C LYS A 46 -0.89 34.01 6.25
N LEU A 47 -1.83 33.07 6.17
CA LEU A 47 -2.10 32.14 7.25
C LEU A 47 -0.94 31.16 7.48
N ARG A 48 -0.37 30.59 6.42
CA ARG A 48 0.75 29.65 6.50
C ARG A 48 1.96 30.30 7.16
N GLN A 49 2.39 31.46 6.69
CA GLN A 49 3.55 32.18 7.23
C GLN A 49 3.29 32.65 8.66
N GLY A 50 2.09 33.17 8.94
CA GLY A 50 1.69 33.61 10.27
C GLY A 50 1.73 32.49 11.31
N TYR A 51 1.15 31.33 11.03
CA TYR A 51 1.16 30.21 11.97
C TYR A 51 2.53 29.52 12.09
N ILE A 52 3.36 29.54 11.04
CA ILE A 52 4.76 29.11 11.15
C ILE A 52 5.54 30.03 12.09
N ALA A 53 5.34 31.36 12.00
CA ALA A 53 5.97 32.32 12.90
C ALA A 53 5.54 32.10 14.35
N LEU A 54 4.23 31.95 14.60
CA LEU A 54 3.69 31.66 15.93
C LEU A 54 4.24 30.38 16.54
N ARG A 55 4.47 29.34 15.73
CA ARG A 55 5.08 28.10 16.19
C ARG A 55 6.54 28.28 16.63
N LYS A 56 7.28 29.20 16.01
CA LYS A 56 8.68 29.53 16.39
C LYS A 56 8.71 30.41 17.62
N GLN A 57 7.83 31.40 17.69
CA GLN A 57 7.72 32.33 18.79
C GLN A 57 6.26 32.78 18.93
N GLU A 58 5.65 32.45 20.07
CA GLU A 58 4.26 32.79 20.33
C GLU A 58 4.08 34.32 20.51
N ASP A 59 3.16 34.92 19.76
CA ASP A 59 2.76 36.31 19.86
C ASP A 59 1.21 36.42 19.91
N PRO A 60 0.63 36.80 21.07
CA PRO A 60 -0.81 36.96 21.23
C PRO A 60 -1.44 37.95 20.25
N GLN A 61 -0.73 39.04 19.89
CA GLN A 61 -1.27 40.07 18.98
C GLN A 61 -1.35 39.52 17.56
N GLN A 62 -0.29 38.87 17.08
CA GLN A 62 -0.28 38.21 15.78
C GLN A 62 -1.33 37.10 15.71
N ARG A 63 -1.47 36.27 16.76
CA ARG A 63 -2.51 35.24 16.83
C ARG A 63 -3.90 35.85 16.70
N GLN A 64 -4.18 36.93 17.44
CA GLN A 64 -5.47 37.60 17.36
C GLN A 64 -5.73 38.20 15.98
N ALA A 65 -4.72 38.78 15.34
CA ALA A 65 -4.82 39.31 13.97
C ALA A 65 -5.12 38.21 12.93
N LEU A 66 -4.49 37.04 13.03
CA LEU A 66 -4.78 35.90 12.15
C LEU A 66 -6.19 35.35 12.38
N MET A 67 -6.65 35.31 13.64
CA MET A 67 -8.01 34.86 13.97
C MET A 67 -9.08 35.82 13.44
N LEU A 68 -8.88 37.12 13.59
CA LEU A 68 -9.76 38.13 12.99
C LEU A 68 -9.78 38.03 11.47
N PHE A 69 -8.62 37.78 10.85
CA PHE A 69 -8.54 37.58 9.40
C PHE A 69 -9.37 36.38 8.94
N ILE A 70 -9.36 35.27 9.68
CA ILE A 70 -10.21 34.10 9.38
C ILE A 70 -11.70 34.43 9.57
N GLN A 71 -12.06 35.14 10.65
CA GLN A 71 -13.45 35.50 10.95
C GLN A 71 -14.07 36.45 9.92
N GLN A 72 -13.24 37.22 9.21
CA GLN A 72 -13.68 38.18 8.19
C GLN A 72 -13.86 37.54 6.80
N MET A 73 -13.40 36.31 6.58
CA MET A 73 -13.58 35.62 5.30
C MET A 73 -15.04 35.23 5.11
N ASP A 74 -15.54 35.34 3.89
CA ASP A 74 -16.81 34.71 3.53
C ASP A 74 -16.67 33.18 3.51
N ALA A 75 -17.81 32.48 3.53
CA ALA A 75 -17.83 31.02 3.59
C ALA A 75 -17.15 30.36 2.38
N GLN A 76 -17.23 30.96 1.19
CA GLN A 76 -16.68 30.40 -0.04
C GLN A 76 -15.15 30.55 -0.07
N GLN A 77 -14.62 31.69 0.37
CA GLN A 77 -13.19 31.90 0.52
C GLN A 77 -12.63 31.00 1.62
N LEU A 78 -13.30 30.89 2.76
CA LEU A 78 -12.88 30.04 3.86
C LEU A 78 -12.83 28.56 3.46
N GLU A 79 -13.82 28.06 2.71
CA GLU A 79 -13.82 26.69 2.18
C GLU A 79 -12.59 26.42 1.31
N LYS A 80 -12.25 27.34 0.39
CA LYS A 80 -11.07 27.21 -0.48
C LYS A 80 -9.77 27.21 0.31
N VAL A 81 -9.66 28.07 1.33
CA VAL A 81 -8.49 28.13 2.22
C VAL A 81 -8.34 26.82 3.01
N ILE A 82 -9.41 26.31 3.60
CA ILE A 82 -9.41 25.02 4.32
C ILE A 82 -8.96 23.89 3.38
N ARG A 83 -9.49 23.87 2.15
CA ARG A 83 -9.13 22.88 1.14
C ARG A 83 -7.66 22.96 0.75
N ALA A 84 -7.08 24.15 0.65
CA ALA A 84 -5.65 24.34 0.37
C ALA A 84 -4.78 23.70 1.45
N PHE A 85 -5.09 23.95 2.72
CA PHE A 85 -4.38 23.32 3.83
C PHE A 85 -4.57 21.80 3.88
N ASN A 86 -5.78 21.31 3.61
CA ASN A 86 -6.03 19.87 3.60
C ASN A 86 -5.30 19.17 2.44
N THR A 87 -5.33 19.75 1.24
CA THR A 87 -4.62 19.23 0.06
C THR A 87 -3.11 19.20 0.32
N PHE A 88 -2.56 20.29 0.89
CA PHE A 88 -1.16 20.35 1.29
C PHE A 88 -0.82 19.25 2.30
N TYR A 89 -1.65 19.05 3.32
CA TYR A 89 -1.46 18.02 4.33
C TYR A 89 -1.47 16.60 3.73
N LEU A 90 -2.42 16.30 2.84
CA LEU A 90 -2.48 15.02 2.14
C LEU A 90 -1.22 14.76 1.31
N ILE A 91 -0.74 15.77 0.58
CA ILE A 91 0.48 15.68 -0.21
C ILE A 91 1.71 15.50 0.70
N SER A 92 1.81 16.27 1.78
CA SER A 92 2.91 16.16 2.74
C SER A 92 3.00 14.76 3.34
N ASN A 93 1.87 14.15 3.69
CA ASN A 93 1.84 12.77 4.19
C ASN A 93 2.38 11.77 3.16
N ILE A 94 2.05 11.95 1.88
CA ILE A 94 2.56 11.09 0.81
C ILE A 94 4.07 11.27 0.65
N ILE A 95 4.56 12.51 0.65
CA ILE A 95 6.00 12.80 0.52
C ILE A 95 6.77 12.17 1.69
N GLU A 96 6.24 12.25 2.91
CA GLU A 96 6.83 11.61 4.07
C GLU A 96 6.80 10.08 3.95
N GLU A 97 5.68 9.50 3.52
CA GLU A 97 5.55 8.05 3.29
C GLU A 97 6.55 7.53 2.26
N ASP A 98 6.70 8.25 1.14
CA ASP A 98 7.66 7.95 0.07
C ASP A 98 9.10 8.08 0.57
N PHE A 99 9.43 9.16 1.28
CA PHE A 99 10.75 9.35 1.88
C PHE A 99 11.14 8.20 2.81
N LEU A 100 10.22 7.78 3.69
CA LEU A 100 10.44 6.63 4.58
C LEU A 100 10.56 5.32 3.79
N HIS A 101 9.75 5.14 2.74
CA HIS A 101 9.83 3.98 1.86
C HIS A 101 11.19 3.88 1.16
N THR A 102 11.68 4.99 0.59
CA THR A 102 12.98 5.06 -0.08
C THR A 102 14.14 4.82 0.89
N ASN A 103 14.08 5.38 2.10
CA ASN A 103 15.10 5.12 3.10
C ASN A 103 15.14 3.65 3.51
N ARG A 104 13.98 2.97 3.67
CA ARG A 104 13.94 1.52 3.91
C ARG A 104 14.55 0.70 2.76
N ARG A 105 14.32 1.09 1.50
CA ARG A 105 14.97 0.44 0.35
C ARG A 105 16.48 0.62 0.37
N LYS A 106 16.96 1.83 0.65
CA LYS A 106 18.40 2.10 0.78
C LYS A 106 19.04 1.27 1.89
N GLU A 107 18.36 1.08 3.02
CA GLU A 107 18.83 0.17 4.08
C GLU A 107 18.91 -1.28 3.61
N PHE A 108 17.98 -1.72 2.76
CA PHE A 108 18.01 -3.05 2.17
C PHE A 108 19.15 -3.24 1.17
N ASP A 109 19.52 -2.18 0.44
CA ASP A 109 20.60 -2.18 -0.56
C ASP A 109 22.00 -1.98 0.05
N GLN A 110 22.11 -1.84 1.38
CA GLN A 110 23.41 -1.73 2.03
C GLN A 110 24.26 -3.00 1.85
N PRO A 111 25.60 -2.88 1.81
CA PRO A 111 26.50 -4.02 1.57
C PRO A 111 26.48 -5.09 2.67
N ASP A 112 25.87 -4.81 3.82
CA ASP A 112 25.73 -5.81 4.88
C ASP A 112 24.73 -6.90 4.49
N SER A 113 25.26 -8.08 4.17
CA SER A 113 24.49 -9.27 3.83
C SER A 113 23.44 -9.67 4.86
N LEU A 114 23.58 -9.28 6.14
CA LEU A 114 22.65 -9.58 7.21
C LEU A 114 21.48 -8.59 7.31
N LEU A 115 21.48 -7.49 6.54
CA LEU A 115 20.53 -6.38 6.64
C LEU A 115 20.59 -5.67 8.02
N TRP A 116 19.63 -4.80 8.35
CA TRP A 116 19.66 -4.01 9.61
C TRP A 116 19.28 -4.82 10.87
N LYS A 117 19.50 -4.22 12.05
CA LYS A 117 19.14 -4.79 13.36
C LYS A 117 17.63 -4.95 13.52
N GLY A 118 17.19 -6.16 13.88
CA GLY A 118 15.78 -6.51 13.99
C GLY A 118 15.12 -6.93 12.67
N SER A 119 15.88 -6.98 11.56
CA SER A 119 15.41 -7.62 10.34
C SER A 119 15.33 -9.15 10.51
N VAL A 120 14.43 -9.80 9.76
CA VAL A 120 14.23 -11.26 9.84
C VAL A 120 15.54 -12.01 9.59
N ARG A 121 16.33 -11.62 8.59
CA ARG A 121 17.59 -12.28 8.27
C ARG A 121 18.57 -12.22 9.43
N ARG A 122 18.82 -11.02 9.98
CA ARG A 122 19.75 -10.87 11.09
C ARG A 122 19.27 -11.61 12.33
N THR A 123 18.00 -11.48 12.70
CA THR A 123 17.45 -12.16 13.88
C THR A 123 17.58 -13.68 13.80
N VAL A 124 17.36 -14.27 12.62
CA VAL A 124 17.51 -15.72 12.42
C VAL A 124 18.99 -16.14 12.57
N VAL A 125 19.92 -15.35 12.06
CA VAL A 125 21.36 -15.62 12.19
C VAL A 125 21.82 -15.48 13.64
N GLU A 126 21.41 -14.42 14.34
CA GLU A 126 21.71 -14.20 15.76
C GLU A 126 21.19 -15.35 16.65
N LEU A 127 19.99 -15.87 16.35
CA LEU A 127 19.45 -17.05 17.03
C LEU A 127 20.28 -18.31 16.77
N LYS A 128 20.71 -18.54 15.53
CA LYS A 128 21.59 -19.67 15.19
C LYS A 128 22.93 -19.55 15.92
N GLU A 129 23.56 -18.38 15.90
CA GLU A 129 24.84 -18.11 16.58
C GLU A 129 24.74 -18.28 18.10
N SER A 130 23.56 -18.05 18.67
CA SER A 130 23.25 -18.33 20.08
C SER A 130 23.04 -19.83 20.39
N GLY A 131 23.27 -20.71 19.42
CA GLY A 131 23.17 -22.17 19.59
C GLY A 131 21.80 -22.78 19.29
N PHE A 132 20.86 -22.01 18.70
CA PHE A 132 19.53 -22.51 18.40
C PHE A 132 19.56 -23.45 17.18
N SER A 133 19.24 -24.72 17.39
CA SER A 133 19.27 -25.75 16.34
C SER A 133 18.13 -25.60 15.32
N ALA A 134 18.30 -26.18 14.13
CA ALA A 134 17.27 -26.18 13.09
C ALA A 134 15.95 -26.83 13.57
N ALA A 135 16.04 -27.90 14.36
CA ALA A 135 14.87 -28.57 14.93
C ALA A 135 14.10 -27.67 15.91
N GLN A 136 14.81 -26.94 16.77
CA GLN A 136 14.19 -25.95 17.68
C GLN A 136 13.57 -24.80 16.89
N MET A 137 14.23 -24.33 15.83
CA MET A 137 13.68 -23.31 14.93
C MET A 137 12.41 -23.79 14.23
N GLN A 138 12.38 -25.02 13.71
CA GLN A 138 11.18 -25.59 13.11
C GLN A 138 10.01 -25.64 14.12
N GLN A 139 10.27 -26.07 15.36
CA GLN A 139 9.25 -26.10 16.41
C GLN A 139 8.71 -24.69 16.74
N LEU A 140 9.57 -23.68 16.76
CA LEU A 140 9.19 -22.29 16.99
C LEU A 140 8.29 -21.77 15.86
N ILE A 141 8.71 -21.92 14.60
CA ILE A 141 7.97 -21.37 13.45
C ILE A 141 6.63 -22.10 13.28
N ASN A 142 6.56 -23.40 13.59
CA ASN A 142 5.30 -24.16 13.61
C ASN A 142 4.24 -23.60 14.58
N ARG A 143 4.65 -22.82 15.57
CA ARG A 143 3.76 -22.17 16.55
C ARG A 143 3.59 -20.67 16.30
N LEU A 144 4.31 -20.10 15.34
CA LEU A 144 4.18 -18.69 15.01
C LEU A 144 2.76 -18.44 14.48
N SER A 145 2.11 -17.41 15.01
CA SER A 145 0.81 -16.96 14.55
C SER A 145 0.77 -15.45 14.63
N TYR A 146 0.48 -14.82 13.50
CA TYR A 146 0.30 -13.38 13.41
C TYR A 146 -1.01 -13.09 12.68
N THR A 147 -1.97 -12.50 13.38
CA THR A 147 -3.32 -12.22 12.85
C THR A 147 -3.68 -10.74 13.06
N PRO A 148 -3.17 -9.83 12.21
CA PRO A 148 -3.66 -8.45 12.17
C PRO A 148 -5.16 -8.41 11.89
N VAL A 149 -5.88 -7.60 12.66
CA VAL A 149 -7.34 -7.43 12.56
C VAL A 149 -7.65 -6.02 12.06
N PHE A 150 -8.30 -5.94 10.90
CA PHE A 150 -8.73 -4.66 10.32
C PHE A 150 -9.96 -4.13 11.05
N THR A 151 -9.92 -2.86 11.42
CA THR A 151 -11.04 -2.14 12.04
C THR A 151 -11.47 -0.98 11.14
N ALA A 152 -12.71 -0.53 11.30
CA ALA A 152 -13.19 0.66 10.59
C ALA A 152 -12.52 1.89 11.19
N HIS A 153 -12.08 2.84 10.35
CA HIS A 153 -11.49 4.07 10.85
C HIS A 153 -12.59 5.06 11.23
N PRO A 154 -12.71 5.49 12.50
CA PRO A 154 -13.85 6.26 12.99
C PRO A 154 -14.00 7.65 12.35
N THR A 155 -12.90 8.24 11.86
CA THR A 155 -12.87 9.59 11.29
C THR A 155 -12.37 9.65 9.85
N GLU A 156 -11.91 8.54 9.28
CA GLU A 156 -11.15 8.55 8.01
C GLU A 156 -11.74 7.56 7.02
N ALA A 157 -13.02 7.72 6.73
CA ALA A 157 -13.62 7.10 5.55
C ALA A 157 -13.29 7.96 4.32
N ARG A 158 -12.01 8.10 3.97
CA ARG A 158 -11.61 8.75 2.70
C ARG A 158 -12.34 8.06 1.53
N ARG A 159 -12.72 8.82 0.51
CA ARG A 159 -13.39 8.24 -0.67
C ARG A 159 -12.40 7.35 -1.43
N ARG A 160 -12.87 6.24 -2.01
CA ARG A 160 -12.03 5.37 -2.87
C ARG A 160 -11.34 6.15 -3.99
N THR A 161 -12.04 7.12 -4.58
CA THR A 161 -11.48 7.99 -5.62
C THR A 161 -10.32 8.84 -5.11
N LEU A 162 -10.43 9.37 -3.89
CA LEU A 162 -9.35 10.10 -3.22
C LEU A 162 -8.14 9.19 -2.98
N MET A 163 -8.36 7.96 -2.49
CA MET A 163 -7.27 6.98 -2.29
C MET A 163 -6.55 6.64 -3.59
N SER A 164 -7.29 6.46 -4.68
CA SER A 164 -6.71 6.20 -5.99
C SER A 164 -5.87 7.40 -6.47
N SER A 165 -6.34 8.63 -6.29
CA SER A 165 -5.55 9.84 -6.62
C SER A 165 -4.29 9.95 -5.78
N LEU A 166 -4.38 9.73 -4.46
CA LEU A 166 -3.23 9.76 -3.56
C LEU A 166 -2.21 8.66 -3.90
N ARG A 167 -2.67 7.46 -4.26
CA ARG A 167 -1.81 6.37 -4.74
C ARG A 167 -1.09 6.72 -6.04
N ARG A 168 -1.78 7.36 -7.00
CA ARG A 168 -1.15 7.83 -8.26
C ARG A 168 -0.07 8.87 -7.98
N ILE A 169 -0.33 9.81 -7.07
CA ILE A 169 0.68 10.78 -6.64
C ILE A 169 1.88 10.08 -6.01
N PHE A 170 1.67 9.14 -5.09
CA PHE A 170 2.75 8.34 -4.49
C PHE A 170 3.60 7.64 -5.55
N VAL A 171 2.98 6.93 -6.49
CA VAL A 171 3.70 6.19 -7.55
C VAL A 171 4.48 7.13 -8.47
N LEU A 172 3.94 8.33 -8.76
CA LEU A 172 4.65 9.33 -9.54
C LEU A 172 5.87 9.87 -8.79
N ILE A 173 5.74 10.15 -7.50
CA ILE A 173 6.86 10.61 -6.66
C ILE A 173 7.97 9.55 -6.66
N ASP A 174 7.62 8.29 -6.37
CA ASP A 174 8.56 7.16 -6.39
C ASP A 174 9.26 7.00 -7.75
N ALA A 175 8.53 7.19 -8.84
CA ALA A 175 9.09 7.13 -10.21
C ALA A 175 10.06 8.29 -10.49
N MET A 176 9.79 9.49 -9.96
CA MET A 176 10.68 10.66 -10.09
C MET A 176 12.01 10.48 -9.34
N GLU A 177 12.06 9.60 -8.35
CA GLU A 177 13.29 9.30 -7.61
C GLU A 177 14.23 8.31 -8.30
N GLN A 178 13.77 7.67 -9.38
CA GLN A 178 14.56 6.65 -10.07
C GLN A 178 15.85 7.25 -10.64
N PRO A 179 17.01 6.60 -10.45
CA PRO A 179 18.27 7.08 -11.02
C PRO A 179 18.24 7.01 -12.55
N GLY A 180 18.91 7.95 -13.21
CA GLY A 180 19.10 7.93 -14.66
C GLY A 180 17.98 8.57 -15.50
N LEU A 181 17.05 9.29 -14.88
CA LEU A 181 16.06 10.08 -15.61
C LEU A 181 16.72 11.26 -16.34
N ASN A 182 16.41 11.40 -17.63
CA ASN A 182 16.77 12.58 -18.41
C ASN A 182 15.83 13.76 -18.13
N ASP A 183 16.17 14.95 -18.63
CA ASP A 183 15.42 16.17 -18.31
C ASP A 183 14.00 16.16 -18.89
N ASP A 184 13.81 15.62 -20.09
CA ASP A 184 12.48 15.47 -20.71
C ASP A 184 11.55 14.58 -19.88
N GLN A 185 12.09 13.49 -19.32
CA GLN A 185 11.36 12.58 -18.44
C GLN A 185 10.98 13.26 -17.12
N LYS A 186 11.91 14.01 -16.50
CA LYS A 186 11.62 14.78 -15.28
C LYS A 186 10.51 15.79 -15.54
N CYS A 187 10.61 16.58 -16.62
CA CYS A 187 9.56 17.53 -17.00
C CYS A 187 8.23 16.84 -17.32
N ALA A 188 8.24 15.64 -17.90
CA ALA A 188 7.02 14.86 -18.12
C ALA A 188 6.37 14.44 -16.80
N TYR A 189 7.14 13.94 -15.83
CA TYR A 189 6.63 13.56 -14.52
C TYR A 189 6.12 14.77 -13.72
N GLU A 190 6.82 15.90 -13.74
CA GLU A 190 6.34 17.13 -13.09
C GLU A 190 5.00 17.59 -13.66
N ARG A 191 4.81 17.53 -14.99
CA ARG A 191 3.51 17.84 -15.62
C ARG A 191 2.42 16.86 -15.19
N GLN A 192 2.73 15.56 -15.14
CA GLN A 192 1.77 14.54 -14.68
C GLN A 192 1.41 14.74 -13.20
N LEU A 193 2.39 15.07 -12.36
CA LEU A 193 2.20 15.38 -10.95
C LEU A 193 1.31 16.61 -10.77
N LYS A 194 1.60 17.72 -11.48
CA LYS A 194 0.74 18.92 -11.48
C LYS A 194 -0.69 18.55 -11.85
N ALA A 195 -0.89 17.75 -12.91
CA ALA A 195 -2.21 17.29 -13.32
C ALA A 195 -2.92 16.44 -12.24
N GLN A 196 -2.20 15.53 -11.56
CA GLN A 196 -2.79 14.76 -10.46
C GLN A 196 -3.17 15.63 -9.27
N ILE A 197 -2.35 16.62 -8.91
CA ILE A 197 -2.67 17.59 -7.85
C ILE A 197 -3.86 18.45 -8.24
N GLN A 198 -3.99 18.85 -9.51
CA GLN A 198 -5.17 19.57 -10.01
C GLN A 198 -6.45 18.71 -9.93
N LEU A 199 -6.36 17.41 -10.28
CA LEU A 199 -7.47 16.48 -10.13
C LEU A 199 -7.87 16.29 -8.67
N LEU A 200 -6.88 16.19 -7.77
CA LEU A 200 -7.09 16.14 -6.33
C LEU A 200 -7.80 17.43 -5.85
N TRP A 201 -7.28 18.60 -6.26
CA TRP A 201 -7.85 19.91 -5.97
C TRP A 201 -9.29 20.06 -6.43
N ARG A 202 -9.70 19.43 -7.53
CA ARG A 202 -11.10 19.47 -8.02
C ARG A 202 -11.97 18.32 -7.50
N SER A 203 -11.40 17.36 -6.78
CA SER A 203 -12.14 16.22 -6.21
C SER A 203 -12.73 16.54 -4.84
N ASN A 204 -14.02 16.30 -4.65
CA ASN A 204 -14.66 16.55 -3.35
C ASN A 204 -14.16 15.53 -2.30
N GLU A 205 -13.47 16.05 -1.28
CA GLU A 205 -12.86 15.28 -0.20
C GLU A 205 -13.89 14.90 0.88
N VAL A 206 -14.86 15.78 1.11
CA VAL A 206 -15.92 15.58 2.10
C VAL A 206 -17.00 14.69 1.48
N ARG A 207 -17.30 13.57 2.14
CA ARG A 207 -18.44 12.75 1.74
C ARG A 207 -19.72 13.55 1.99
N THR A 208 -20.54 13.68 0.96
CA THR A 208 -21.88 14.29 1.05
C THR A 208 -22.87 13.45 1.88
N ARG A 209 -22.54 12.17 2.13
CA ARG A 209 -23.33 11.24 2.95
C ARG A 209 -22.43 10.44 3.90
N LYS A 210 -22.97 10.04 5.05
CA LYS A 210 -22.29 9.13 5.98
C LYS A 210 -21.94 7.81 5.26
N PRO A 211 -20.73 7.25 5.45
CA PRO A 211 -20.39 5.91 4.95
C PRO A 211 -21.41 4.88 5.41
N THR A 212 -21.78 3.98 4.50
CA THR A 212 -22.44 2.74 4.89
C THR A 212 -21.39 1.75 5.39
N VAL A 213 -21.81 0.76 6.19
CA VAL A 213 -20.93 -0.34 6.62
C VAL A 213 -20.32 -1.07 5.41
N GLU A 214 -21.07 -1.20 4.32
CA GLU A 214 -20.58 -1.81 3.08
C GLU A 214 -19.46 -0.98 2.43
N ASP A 215 -19.55 0.35 2.47
CA ASP A 215 -18.48 1.23 1.98
C ASP A 215 -17.18 1.02 2.77
N GLU A 216 -17.29 0.79 4.08
CA GLU A 216 -16.14 0.50 4.95
C GLU A 216 -15.53 -0.87 4.66
N VAL A 217 -16.35 -1.89 4.40
CA VAL A 217 -15.86 -3.22 3.99
C VAL A 217 -15.08 -3.13 2.68
N LEU A 218 -15.66 -2.45 1.68
CA LEU A 218 -15.00 -2.24 0.39
C LEU A 218 -13.70 -1.45 0.54
N TYR A 219 -13.65 -0.52 1.50
CA TYR A 219 -12.44 0.22 1.84
C TYR A 219 -11.37 -0.67 2.48
N GLY A 220 -11.72 -1.54 3.42
CA GLY A 220 -10.78 -2.53 3.98
C GLY A 220 -10.21 -3.44 2.89
N LEU A 221 -11.07 -3.92 1.99
CA LEU A 221 -10.69 -4.78 0.86
C LEU A 221 -9.86 -4.07 -0.22
N TYR A 222 -9.85 -2.75 -0.25
CA TYR A 222 -8.99 -2.00 -1.17
C TYR A 222 -7.51 -2.26 -0.89
N TYR A 223 -7.08 -2.27 0.38
CA TYR A 223 -5.69 -2.53 0.74
C TYR A 223 -5.21 -3.94 0.36
N PHE A 224 -6.11 -4.92 0.40
CA PHE A 224 -5.77 -6.28 -0.05
C PHE A 224 -5.36 -6.30 -1.52
N ARG A 225 -6.17 -5.65 -2.37
CA ARG A 225 -5.96 -5.56 -3.82
C ARG A 225 -4.73 -4.74 -4.18
N GLU A 226 -4.52 -3.62 -3.51
CA GLU A 226 -3.46 -2.68 -3.87
C GLU A 226 -2.09 -3.09 -3.33
N SER A 227 -2.01 -3.79 -2.20
CA SER A 227 -0.72 -4.09 -1.56
C SER A 227 -0.60 -5.48 -0.95
N LEU A 228 -1.54 -5.94 -0.13
CA LEU A 228 -1.30 -7.10 0.72
C LEU A 228 -1.17 -8.41 -0.08
N PHE A 229 -1.99 -8.62 -1.10
CA PHE A 229 -1.87 -9.84 -1.92
C PHE A 229 -0.48 -9.97 -2.57
N ALA A 230 0.14 -8.87 -2.97
CA ALA A 230 1.50 -8.87 -3.52
C ALA A 230 2.57 -8.98 -2.42
N ALA A 231 2.40 -8.28 -1.31
CA ALA A 231 3.39 -8.20 -0.23
C ALA A 231 3.55 -9.51 0.56
N ILE A 232 2.45 -10.25 0.76
CA ILE A 232 2.46 -11.47 1.58
C ILE A 232 3.39 -12.55 1.00
N PRO A 233 3.30 -12.96 -0.28
CA PRO A 233 4.24 -13.90 -0.86
C PRO A 233 5.70 -13.46 -0.76
N GLU A 234 5.98 -12.16 -0.93
CA GLU A 234 7.35 -11.65 -0.76
C GLU A 234 7.84 -11.81 0.67
N LEU A 235 7.01 -11.53 1.67
CA LEU A 235 7.33 -11.77 3.07
C LEU A 235 7.71 -13.24 3.30
N TYR A 236 6.91 -14.19 2.83
CA TYR A 236 7.23 -15.62 2.96
C TYR A 236 8.54 -15.97 2.25
N ARG A 237 8.78 -15.46 1.04
CA ARG A 237 10.07 -15.61 0.33
C ARG A 237 11.24 -15.02 1.11
N TYR A 238 11.06 -13.91 1.82
CA TYR A 238 12.09 -13.33 2.70
C TYR A 238 12.40 -14.25 3.88
N PHE A 239 11.38 -14.79 4.55
CA PHE A 239 11.55 -15.76 5.63
C PHE A 239 12.29 -17.02 5.17
N GLU A 240 11.87 -17.61 4.04
CA GLU A 240 12.54 -18.79 3.49
C GLU A 240 14.00 -18.51 3.15
N ARG A 241 14.30 -17.38 2.50
CA ARG A 241 15.68 -16.98 2.19
C ARG A 241 16.52 -16.79 3.46
N ALA A 242 15.96 -16.18 4.50
CA ALA A 242 16.63 -16.01 5.79
C ALA A 242 16.95 -17.36 6.46
N MET A 243 15.99 -18.29 6.48
CA MET A 243 16.21 -19.63 7.04
C MET A 243 17.23 -20.42 6.24
N ARG A 244 17.15 -20.38 4.89
CA ARG A 244 18.14 -21.04 4.02
C ARG A 244 19.54 -20.49 4.22
N TYR A 245 19.66 -19.17 4.38
CA TYR A 245 20.94 -18.52 4.65
C TYR A 245 21.56 -18.99 5.98
N ALA A 246 20.75 -19.01 7.05
CA ALA A 246 21.24 -19.40 8.36
C ALA A 246 21.46 -20.92 8.46
N TYR A 247 20.47 -21.74 8.13
CA TYR A 247 20.46 -23.18 8.44
C TYR A 247 20.77 -24.10 7.26
N GLY A 248 20.81 -23.58 6.03
CA GLY A 248 20.95 -24.38 4.80
C GLY A 248 19.60 -24.71 4.16
N SER A 249 19.65 -25.19 2.92
CA SER A 249 18.46 -25.56 2.15
C SER A 249 17.71 -26.75 2.77
N GLU A 250 16.38 -26.73 2.68
CA GLU A 250 15.47 -27.83 3.04
C GLU A 250 15.46 -28.27 4.53
N GLN A 251 16.21 -27.59 5.41
CA GLN A 251 16.24 -27.89 6.84
C GLN A 251 14.99 -27.40 7.59
N ILE A 252 14.41 -26.29 7.12
CA ILE A 252 13.30 -25.62 7.79
C ILE A 252 12.25 -25.26 6.74
N SER A 253 11.01 -25.69 6.99
CA SER A 253 9.82 -25.31 6.23
C SER A 253 9.08 -24.18 6.93
N ILE A 254 8.63 -23.18 6.17
CA ILE A 254 7.85 -22.05 6.69
C ILE A 254 6.34 -22.36 6.56
N PRO A 255 5.63 -22.71 7.64
CA PRO A 255 4.19 -22.84 7.63
C PRO A 255 3.49 -21.50 7.41
N SER A 256 2.22 -21.54 7.00
CA SER A 256 1.38 -20.35 6.97
C SER A 256 1.08 -19.87 8.39
N PHE A 257 1.81 -18.84 8.83
CA PHE A 257 1.66 -18.22 10.16
C PHE A 257 0.88 -16.90 10.13
N LEU A 258 0.87 -16.21 8.99
CA LEU A 258 0.17 -14.94 8.81
C LEU A 258 -1.27 -15.19 8.35
N ARG A 259 -2.22 -14.66 9.12
CA ARG A 259 -3.66 -14.64 8.80
C ARG A 259 -4.18 -13.22 8.92
N PHE A 260 -5.38 -12.97 8.43
CA PHE A 260 -6.04 -11.66 8.57
C PHE A 260 -7.42 -11.82 9.18
N GLY A 261 -7.73 -10.94 10.13
CA GLY A 261 -9.08 -10.75 10.65
C GLY A 261 -9.66 -9.42 10.19
N SER A 262 -10.98 -9.28 10.32
CA SER A 262 -11.66 -7.99 10.12
C SER A 262 -12.85 -7.88 11.07
N TRP A 263 -12.97 -6.75 11.75
CA TRP A 263 -14.16 -6.35 12.47
C TRP A 263 -15.14 -5.57 11.60
N ILE A 264 -14.71 -5.12 10.42
CA ILE A 264 -15.51 -4.29 9.52
C ILE A 264 -16.72 -5.08 9.01
N GLY A 265 -17.92 -4.62 9.38
CA GLY A 265 -19.18 -5.30 9.09
C GLY A 265 -19.46 -6.56 9.93
N GLY A 266 -18.60 -6.88 10.90
CA GLY A 266 -18.83 -7.94 11.89
C GLY A 266 -19.09 -7.40 13.29
N ASP A 267 -18.38 -6.35 13.70
CA ASP A 267 -18.55 -5.73 15.01
C ASP A 267 -19.86 -4.93 15.08
N ARG A 268 -20.72 -5.30 16.02
CA ARG A 268 -22.08 -4.75 16.19
C ARG A 268 -22.20 -3.91 17.46
N ASP A 269 -21.13 -3.83 18.26
CA ASP A 269 -21.17 -3.15 19.53
C ASP A 269 -21.44 -1.65 19.32
N GLY A 270 -22.54 -1.14 19.90
CA GLY A 270 -22.99 0.25 19.73
C GLY A 270 -23.39 0.66 18.30
N ASN A 271 -23.44 -0.25 17.32
CA ASN A 271 -23.70 0.10 15.91
C ASN A 271 -24.91 -0.65 15.31
N PRO A 272 -26.11 -0.04 15.29
CA PRO A 272 -27.32 -0.69 14.79
C PRO A 272 -27.30 -0.94 13.28
N PHE A 273 -26.39 -0.29 12.53
CA PHE A 273 -26.28 -0.46 11.07
C PHE A 273 -25.57 -1.77 10.68
N VAL A 274 -24.92 -2.45 11.62
CA VAL A 274 -24.34 -3.77 11.39
C VAL A 274 -25.41 -4.83 11.63
N THR A 275 -26.14 -5.18 10.58
CA THR A 275 -27.17 -6.23 10.60
C THR A 275 -26.60 -7.58 10.17
N ALA A 276 -27.30 -8.68 10.45
CA ALA A 276 -26.88 -10.01 9.99
C ALA A 276 -26.77 -10.10 8.45
N ALA A 277 -27.62 -9.35 7.71
CA ALA A 277 -27.54 -9.27 6.26
C ALA A 277 -26.26 -8.55 5.81
N VAL A 278 -25.87 -7.47 6.49
CA VAL A 278 -24.61 -6.75 6.24
C VAL A 278 -23.42 -7.68 6.51
N THR A 279 -23.37 -8.36 7.67
CA THR A 279 -22.27 -9.29 7.98
C THR A 279 -22.13 -10.40 6.95
N ARG A 280 -23.25 -11.01 6.53
CA ARG A 280 -23.24 -12.02 5.45
C ARG A 280 -22.67 -11.45 4.16
N LYS A 281 -23.06 -10.22 3.80
CA LYS A 281 -22.56 -9.55 2.61
C LYS A 281 -21.07 -9.24 2.73
N SER A 282 -20.59 -8.80 3.88
CA SER A 282 -19.17 -8.54 4.14
C SER A 282 -18.31 -9.78 3.94
N ILE A 283 -18.75 -10.93 4.46
CA ILE A 283 -18.08 -12.22 4.25
C ILE A 283 -18.04 -12.55 2.75
N ARG A 284 -19.17 -12.42 2.04
CA ARG A 284 -19.24 -12.68 0.60
C ARG A 284 -18.31 -11.78 -0.20
N LEU A 285 -18.21 -10.49 0.14
CA LEU A 285 -17.30 -9.55 -0.51
C LEU A 285 -15.84 -9.97 -0.30
N GLY A 286 -15.46 -10.38 0.92
CA GLY A 286 -14.12 -10.90 1.19
C GLY A 286 -13.79 -12.17 0.39
N MET A 287 -14.74 -13.11 0.29
CA MET A 287 -14.61 -14.31 -0.54
C MET A 287 -14.45 -13.96 -2.03
N GLN A 288 -15.26 -13.01 -2.52
CA GLN A 288 -15.17 -12.55 -3.90
C GLN A 288 -13.81 -11.94 -4.21
N GLU A 289 -13.25 -11.11 -3.32
CA GLU A 289 -11.93 -10.52 -3.56
C GLU A 289 -10.80 -11.55 -3.55
N ALA A 290 -10.88 -12.57 -2.69
CA ALA A 290 -9.94 -13.68 -2.75
C ALA A 290 -10.04 -14.43 -4.09
N LEU A 291 -11.26 -14.72 -4.56
CA LEU A 291 -11.47 -15.38 -5.84
C LEU A 291 -10.97 -14.55 -7.03
N TYR A 292 -11.20 -13.24 -7.04
CA TYR A 292 -10.68 -12.36 -8.09
C TYR A 292 -9.15 -12.38 -8.15
N GLU A 293 -8.48 -12.35 -7.00
CA GLU A 293 -7.02 -12.46 -6.96
C GLU A 293 -6.52 -13.83 -7.45
N TYR A 294 -7.19 -14.92 -7.08
CA TYR A 294 -6.83 -16.25 -7.58
C TYR A 294 -7.02 -16.37 -9.10
N ILE A 295 -8.13 -15.88 -9.64
CA ILE A 295 -8.38 -15.88 -11.09
C ILE A 295 -7.29 -15.11 -11.82
N LYS A 296 -6.95 -13.91 -11.32
CA LYS A 296 -5.87 -13.08 -11.87
C LYS A 296 -4.53 -13.85 -11.91
N ARG A 297 -4.15 -14.50 -10.80
CA ARG A 297 -2.90 -15.28 -10.72
C ARG A 297 -2.90 -16.51 -11.62
N VAL A 298 -4.03 -17.19 -11.72
CA VAL A 298 -4.20 -18.32 -12.65
C VAL A 298 -4.03 -17.85 -14.09
N ASP A 299 -4.62 -16.71 -14.45
CA ASP A 299 -4.45 -16.09 -15.76
C ASP A 299 -2.98 -15.72 -16.04
N GLU A 300 -2.27 -15.13 -15.08
CA GLU A 300 -0.83 -14.82 -15.17
C GLU A 300 0.02 -16.09 -15.36
N LEU A 301 -0.20 -17.12 -14.53
CA LEU A 301 0.51 -18.41 -14.64
C LEU A 301 0.22 -19.10 -15.97
N ARG A 302 -1.03 -19.04 -16.45
CA ARG A 302 -1.42 -19.65 -17.73
C ARG A 302 -0.64 -19.04 -18.89
N ASN A 303 -0.42 -17.73 -18.85
CA ASN A 303 0.34 -17.03 -19.89
C ASN A 303 1.84 -17.34 -19.79
N LEU A 304 2.36 -17.51 -18.56
CA LEU A 304 3.78 -17.80 -18.29
C LEU A 304 4.19 -19.25 -18.61
N LEU A 305 3.38 -20.24 -18.21
CA LEU A 305 3.74 -21.66 -18.28
C LEU A 305 3.39 -22.27 -19.65
N SER A 306 4.13 -21.89 -20.68
CA SER A 306 3.99 -22.36 -22.07
C SER A 306 4.76 -23.66 -22.37
N HIS A 307 4.96 -24.52 -21.37
CA HIS A 307 5.78 -25.72 -21.58
C HIS A 307 5.05 -26.70 -22.50
N SER A 308 5.77 -27.21 -23.51
CA SER A 308 5.27 -28.25 -24.41
C SER A 308 5.75 -29.64 -23.97
N THR A 309 4.88 -30.64 -24.06
CA THR A 309 5.22 -32.07 -23.86
C THR A 309 6.31 -32.57 -24.81
N ALA A 310 6.63 -31.84 -25.88
CA ALA A 310 7.77 -32.14 -26.74
C ALA A 310 9.12 -31.94 -26.02
N PHE A 311 9.18 -31.07 -25.00
CA PHE A 311 10.42 -30.69 -24.31
C PHE A 311 10.43 -31.06 -22.82
N ILE A 312 9.28 -31.41 -22.26
CA ILE A 312 9.16 -31.80 -20.85
C ILE A 312 8.36 -33.08 -20.69
N THR A 313 8.64 -33.79 -19.60
CA THR A 313 7.83 -34.91 -19.15
C THR A 313 7.19 -34.53 -17.81
N PRO A 314 5.87 -34.24 -17.78
CA PRO A 314 5.17 -34.02 -16.52
C PRO A 314 5.24 -35.27 -15.63
N THR A 315 5.21 -35.07 -14.32
CA THR A 315 5.24 -36.20 -13.38
C THR A 315 3.98 -37.06 -13.54
N PRO A 316 4.03 -38.37 -13.26
CA PRO A 316 2.85 -39.25 -13.35
C PRO A 316 1.65 -38.71 -12.54
N ALA A 317 1.90 -38.26 -11.31
CA ALA A 317 0.88 -37.69 -10.45
C ALA A 317 0.21 -36.44 -11.04
N PHE A 318 0.98 -35.59 -11.74
CA PHE A 318 0.41 -34.43 -12.43
C PHE A 318 -0.46 -34.86 -13.62
N SER A 319 0.04 -35.79 -14.43
CA SER A 319 -0.68 -36.28 -15.62
C SER A 319 -2.01 -36.95 -15.24
N GLU A 320 -2.01 -37.78 -14.19
CA GLU A 320 -3.23 -38.39 -13.64
C GLU A 320 -4.24 -37.34 -13.18
N HIS A 321 -3.77 -36.30 -12.48
CA HIS A 321 -4.63 -35.21 -12.04
C HIS A 321 -5.22 -34.41 -13.20
N LEU A 322 -4.42 -34.07 -14.21
CA LEU A 322 -4.89 -33.37 -15.41
C LEU A 322 -5.94 -34.19 -16.16
N GLU A 323 -5.75 -35.51 -16.28
CA GLU A 323 -6.71 -36.37 -16.96
C GLU A 323 -8.05 -36.45 -16.20
N ALA A 324 -8.02 -36.53 -14.87
CA ALA A 324 -9.23 -36.45 -14.06
C ALA A 324 -9.98 -35.13 -14.28
N GLU A 325 -9.27 -33.99 -14.32
CA GLU A 325 -9.88 -32.68 -14.57
C GLU A 325 -10.42 -32.51 -16.00
N ASN A 326 -9.74 -33.12 -17.00
CA ASN A 326 -10.24 -33.19 -18.37
C ASN A 326 -11.58 -33.92 -18.44
N GLN A 327 -11.69 -35.06 -17.78
CA GLN A 327 -12.93 -35.85 -17.76
C GLN A 327 -14.04 -35.13 -16.99
N ARG A 328 -13.70 -34.45 -15.89
CA ARG A 328 -14.66 -33.73 -15.05
C ARG A 328 -15.33 -32.57 -15.78
N VAL A 329 -14.54 -31.69 -16.40
CA VAL A 329 -15.05 -30.47 -17.06
C VAL A 329 -14.25 -30.09 -18.32
N GLY A 330 -12.94 -30.38 -18.37
CA GLY A 330 -12.04 -29.83 -19.39
C GLY A 330 -12.41 -30.20 -20.82
N ASN A 331 -12.84 -31.44 -21.07
CA ASN A 331 -13.19 -31.91 -22.41
C ASN A 331 -14.44 -31.22 -22.97
N GLN A 332 -15.41 -30.88 -22.11
CA GLN A 332 -16.58 -30.09 -22.51
C GLN A 332 -16.21 -28.63 -22.72
N LEU A 333 -15.43 -28.06 -21.80
CA LEU A 333 -14.95 -26.68 -21.82
C LEU A 333 -14.12 -26.34 -23.06
N LEU A 334 -13.26 -27.26 -23.46
CA LEU A 334 -12.25 -27.06 -24.50
C LEU A 334 -12.62 -27.74 -25.82
N ALA A 335 -13.86 -28.21 -25.97
CA ALA A 335 -14.31 -28.93 -27.17
C ALA A 335 -14.09 -28.14 -28.49
N GLY A 336 -14.07 -26.80 -28.44
CA GLY A 336 -13.78 -25.92 -29.58
C GLY A 336 -12.36 -25.33 -29.61
N ARG A 337 -11.48 -25.72 -28.68
CA ARG A 337 -10.08 -25.23 -28.54
C ARG A 337 -9.10 -26.40 -28.37
N SER A 338 -9.51 -27.62 -28.72
CA SER A 338 -8.81 -28.87 -28.34
C SER A 338 -7.36 -28.88 -28.78
N ASP A 339 -7.09 -28.47 -30.03
CA ASP A 339 -5.79 -28.72 -30.65
C ASP A 339 -4.68 -27.82 -30.12
N GLN A 340 -5.02 -26.63 -29.59
CA GLN A 340 -4.04 -25.64 -29.15
C GLN A 340 -3.44 -25.90 -27.76
N LEU A 341 -4.05 -26.77 -26.94
CA LEU A 341 -3.64 -26.98 -25.55
C LEU A 341 -3.34 -28.43 -25.20
N THR A 342 -3.41 -29.37 -26.16
CA THR A 342 -3.11 -30.79 -25.90
C THR A 342 -1.64 -31.01 -25.56
N GLU A 343 -0.75 -30.25 -26.21
CA GLU A 343 0.70 -30.31 -25.98
C GLU A 343 1.16 -29.40 -24.82
N GLU A 344 0.30 -28.54 -24.28
CA GLU A 344 0.64 -27.57 -23.23
C GLU A 344 -0.06 -27.92 -21.89
N PRO A 345 0.43 -28.92 -21.16
CA PRO A 345 -0.31 -29.57 -20.07
C PRO A 345 -0.60 -28.63 -18.89
N TYR A 346 0.36 -27.76 -18.53
CA TYR A 346 0.15 -26.76 -17.47
C TYR A 346 -0.86 -25.69 -17.88
N ARG A 347 -0.76 -25.18 -19.11
CA ARG A 347 -1.69 -24.18 -19.62
C ARG A 347 -3.11 -24.75 -19.72
N ARG A 348 -3.23 -26.02 -20.10
CA ARG A 348 -4.50 -26.74 -20.12
C ARG A 348 -5.12 -26.83 -18.73
N LEU A 349 -4.38 -27.30 -17.73
CA LEU A 349 -4.87 -27.38 -16.34
C LEU A 349 -5.31 -26.00 -15.83
N LEU A 350 -4.48 -24.96 -16.04
CA LEU A 350 -4.80 -23.60 -15.60
C LEU A 350 -6.01 -23.01 -16.33
N THR A 351 -6.25 -23.40 -17.58
CA THR A 351 -7.48 -23.01 -18.30
C THR A 351 -8.71 -23.66 -17.69
N ILE A 352 -8.60 -24.92 -17.25
CA ILE A 352 -9.66 -25.62 -16.53
C ILE A 352 -9.91 -24.95 -15.17
N MET A 353 -8.85 -24.71 -14.38
CA MET A 353 -8.97 -24.10 -13.04
C MET A 353 -9.59 -22.69 -13.04
N ARG A 354 -9.43 -21.96 -14.14
CA ARG A 354 -9.98 -20.61 -14.28
C ARG A 354 -11.50 -20.60 -14.45
N TYR A 355 -12.07 -21.68 -14.98
CA TYR A 355 -13.50 -21.84 -15.21
C TYR A 355 -14.16 -22.51 -14.01
#